data_AF-A0A2X1B6Q1-F1
#
_entry.id   AF-A0A2X1B6Q1-F1
#
_cell.length_a   1.000
_cell.length_b   1.000
_cell.length_c   1.000
_cell.angle_alpha   90.00
_cell.angle_beta   90.00
_cell.angle_gamma   90.00
#
_symmetry.space_group_name_H-M   'P 1'
#
loop_
_entity.id
_entity.type
_entity.pdbx_description
1 polymer ?
#
loop_
_entity_poly.entity_id
_entity_poly.type
_entity_poly.pdbx_seq_one_letter_code
_entity_poly.pdbx_strand_id
1 'polypeptide(L)'
;MRGAGFPEPPMSLGSAANVQTMRPPVKDTDLKRIEAHLKRTFNTGGIIVKARPKQNDSAEVYVGDEFIGIVFEDEDEEGSFMFEMAILAEDLPA
;
A
#
# COMPACT_ATOMS: atom_id res chain seq x y z
N MET A 1 -34.72 -8.73 -49.74
CA MET A 1 -34.30 -9.35 -48.47
C MET A 1 -32.82 -9.07 -48.25
N ARG A 2 -32.39 -8.80 -47.01
CA ARG A 2 -31.06 -8.31 -46.54
C ARG A 2 -30.90 -6.79 -46.74
N GLY A 3 -30.67 -5.92 -45.75
CA GLY A 3 -30.14 -6.00 -44.39
C GLY A 3 -29.21 -4.78 -44.25
N ALA A 4 -29.67 -3.67 -43.69
CA ALA A 4 -29.28 -3.12 -42.37
C ALA A 4 -27.76 -2.90 -42.16
N GLY A 5 -27.38 -1.65 -41.84
CA GLY A 5 -26.15 -1.33 -41.10
C GLY A 5 -25.40 -0.10 -41.62
N PHE A 6 -25.67 1.08 -41.05
CA PHE A 6 -24.73 2.20 -41.10
C PHE A 6 -23.45 1.80 -40.34
N PRO A 7 -22.24 2.15 -40.81
CA PRO A 7 -21.04 1.91 -40.02
C PRO A 7 -21.06 2.81 -38.78
N GLU A 8 -20.98 2.19 -37.60
CA GLU A 8 -20.77 2.93 -36.36
C GLU A 8 -19.38 3.59 -36.36
N PRO A 9 -19.24 4.84 -35.87
CA PRO A 9 -17.93 5.46 -35.68
C PRO A 9 -17.11 4.68 -34.64
N PRO A 10 -15.77 4.73 -34.70
CA PRO A 10 -14.93 4.01 -33.75
C PRO A 10 -15.19 4.52 -32.32
N MET A 11 -15.63 3.61 -31.46
CA MET A 11 -15.65 3.82 -30.01
C MET A 11 -14.22 4.11 -29.53
N SER A 12 -13.95 5.38 -29.24
CA SER A 12 -12.80 5.79 -28.42
C SER A 12 -13.13 5.52 -26.96
N LEU A 13 -12.73 4.36 -26.45
CA LEU A 13 -12.63 4.04 -25.03
C LEU A 13 -11.26 3.37 -24.88
N GLY A 14 -10.33 3.79 -24.04
CA GLY A 14 -10.25 4.78 -23.00
C GLY A 14 -8.86 4.58 -22.41
N SER A 15 -8.29 5.64 -21.81
CA SER A 15 -7.00 5.64 -21.13
C SER A 15 -6.69 4.29 -20.45
N ALA A 16 -5.50 3.74 -20.67
CA ALA A 16 -4.95 2.64 -19.88
C ALA A 16 -4.95 3.08 -18.41
N ALA A 17 -6.07 2.83 -17.75
CA ALA A 17 -6.28 3.10 -16.35
C ALA A 17 -5.37 2.15 -15.60
N ASN A 18 -4.35 2.73 -14.99
CA ASN A 18 -3.74 2.30 -13.75
C ASN A 18 -3.52 0.78 -13.67
N VAL A 19 -2.33 0.35 -14.10
CA VAL A 19 -1.73 -0.92 -13.69
C VAL A 19 -1.39 -0.81 -12.19
N GLN A 20 -2.42 -0.67 -11.37
CA GLN A 20 -2.34 -0.99 -9.97
C GLN A 20 -2.52 -2.49 -9.93
N THR A 21 -1.41 -3.17 -10.18
CA THR A 21 -1.24 -4.61 -9.97
C THR A 21 -1.98 -4.97 -8.69
N MET A 22 -3.03 -5.81 -8.80
CA MET A 22 -3.87 -6.18 -7.67
C MET A 22 -3.05 -7.05 -6.71
N ARG A 23 -2.26 -6.39 -5.87
CA ARG A 23 -1.62 -6.97 -4.70
C ARG A 23 -2.71 -7.46 -3.73
N PRO A 24 -2.44 -8.54 -2.98
CA PRO A 24 -3.35 -8.95 -1.94
C PRO A 24 -3.53 -7.82 -0.91
N PRO A 25 -4.73 -7.72 -0.29
CA PRO A 25 -4.93 -6.77 0.79
C PRO A 25 -4.22 -7.27 2.06
N VAL A 26 -3.46 -6.39 2.71
CA VAL A 26 -2.92 -6.58 4.06
C VAL A 26 -4.08 -6.79 5.01
N LYS A 27 -4.13 -7.97 5.64
CA LYS A 27 -5.23 -8.37 6.54
C LYS A 27 -5.05 -7.71 7.91
N ASP A 28 -6.13 -7.49 8.65
CA ASP A 28 -6.09 -6.97 10.02
C ASP A 28 -5.18 -7.79 10.97
N THR A 29 -5.12 -9.11 10.76
CA THR A 29 -4.22 -10.00 11.50
C THR A 29 -2.76 -9.65 11.25
N ASP A 30 -2.41 -9.32 10.00
CA ASP A 30 -1.04 -9.01 9.60
C ASP A 30 -0.63 -7.63 10.14
N LEU A 31 -1.52 -6.63 10.11
CA LEU A 31 -1.27 -5.33 10.74
C LEU A 31 -0.84 -5.46 12.21
N LYS A 32 -1.54 -6.31 12.98
CA LYS A 32 -1.21 -6.56 14.39
C LYS A 32 0.13 -7.29 14.55
N ARG A 33 0.45 -8.23 13.67
CA ARG A 33 1.73 -8.96 13.67
C ARG A 33 2.88 -8.04 13.34
N ILE A 34 2.71 -7.16 12.35
CA ILE A 34 3.67 -6.14 11.94
C ILE A 34 3.87 -5.15 13.09
N GLU A 35 2.79 -4.61 13.68
CA GLU A 35 2.88 -3.70 14.82
C GLU A 35 3.63 -4.32 16.00
N ALA A 36 3.29 -5.55 16.39
CA ALA A 36 3.96 -6.25 17.47
C ALA A 36 5.45 -6.51 17.16
N HIS A 37 5.77 -6.83 15.90
CA HIS A 37 7.15 -6.99 15.46
C HIS A 37 7.92 -5.67 15.59
N LEU A 38 7.40 -4.57 15.03
CA LEU A 38 8.06 -3.26 15.05
C LEU A 38 8.23 -2.73 16.48
N LYS A 39 7.22 -2.87 17.35
CA LYS A 39 7.32 -2.52 18.79
C LYS A 39 8.47 -3.24 19.47
N ARG A 40 8.64 -4.54 19.18
CA ARG A 40 9.73 -5.35 19.73
C ARG A 40 11.09 -4.96 19.13
N THR A 41 11.16 -4.73 17.83
CA THR A 41 12.40 -4.41 17.11
C THR A 41 12.96 -3.05 17.51
N PHE A 42 12.11 -2.02 17.60
CA PHE A 42 12.52 -0.67 17.99
C PHE A 42 12.47 -0.43 19.50
N ASN A 43 12.05 -1.44 20.29
CA ASN A 43 11.91 -1.37 21.74
C ASN A 43 11.10 -0.15 22.23
N THR A 44 10.04 0.19 21.49
CA THR A 44 9.15 1.32 21.80
C THR A 44 7.70 0.87 21.73
N GLY A 45 6.92 1.22 22.76
CA GLY A 45 5.48 0.95 22.81
C GLY A 45 4.65 1.90 21.94
N GLY A 46 5.24 2.98 21.43
CA GLY A 46 4.55 4.06 20.72
C GLY A 46 4.25 3.77 19.25
N ILE A 47 4.65 2.61 18.71
CA ILE A 47 4.41 2.29 17.30
C ILE A 47 2.95 1.94 17.05
N ILE A 48 2.38 2.49 15.98
CA ILE A 48 1.00 2.21 15.54
C ILE A 48 1.04 1.93 14.04
N VAL A 49 0.42 0.83 13.61
CA VAL A 49 0.30 0.48 12.18
C VAL A 49 -1.16 0.62 11.75
N LYS A 50 -1.41 1.43 10.72
CA LYS A 50 -2.76 1.73 10.22
C LYS A 50 -2.91 1.32 8.76
N ALA A 51 -3.93 0.53 8.46
CA ALA A 51 -4.27 0.23 7.07
C ALA A 51 -4.72 1.49 6.31
N ARG A 52 -4.40 1.55 5.02
CA ARG A 52 -4.80 2.66 4.17
C ARG A 52 -6.15 2.34 3.52
N PRO A 53 -7.16 3.23 3.63
CA PRO A 53 -8.51 2.95 3.14
C PRO A 53 -8.62 2.85 1.61
N LYS A 54 -7.60 3.31 0.86
CA LYS A 54 -7.56 3.30 -0.61
C LYS A 54 -6.52 2.35 -1.20
N GLN A 55 -5.53 1.94 -0.42
CA GLN A 55 -4.46 1.04 -0.86
C GLN A 55 -4.40 -0.11 0.13
N ASN A 56 -5.04 -1.20 -0.24
CA ASN A 56 -5.20 -2.32 0.69
C ASN A 56 -3.91 -3.12 0.82
N ASP A 57 -2.95 -2.95 -0.09
CA ASP A 57 -1.64 -3.60 -0.10
C ASP A 57 -0.59 -2.93 0.79
N SER A 58 -0.95 -1.83 1.44
CA SER A 58 -0.03 -1.06 2.29
C SER A 58 -0.65 -0.54 3.57
N ALA A 59 0.22 -0.29 4.56
CA ALA A 59 -0.11 0.26 5.86
C ALA A 59 0.87 1.38 6.24
N GLU A 60 0.36 2.43 6.87
CA GLU A 60 1.14 3.55 7.39
C GLU A 60 1.64 3.21 8.80
N VAL A 61 2.90 3.53 9.09
CA VAL A 61 3.53 3.32 10.39
C VAL A 61 3.78 4.67 11.06
N TYR A 62 3.36 4.75 12.32
CA TYR A 62 3.51 5.93 13.16
C TYR A 62 4.26 5.61 14.44
N VAL A 63 4.98 6.60 14.98
CA VAL A 63 5.48 6.60 16.35
C VAL A 63 4.83 7.77 17.08
N GLY A 64 3.93 7.48 18.02
CA GLY A 64 3.04 8.50 18.58
C GLY A 64 2.14 9.08 17.48
N ASP A 65 2.30 10.37 17.20
CA ASP A 65 1.55 11.09 16.16
C ASP A 65 2.38 11.35 14.88
N GLU A 66 3.64 10.91 14.85
CA GLU A 66 4.57 11.14 13.74
C GLU A 66 4.56 9.96 12.76
N PHE A 67 4.39 10.24 11.47
CA PHE A 67 4.51 9.23 10.42
C PHE A 67 5.99 8.94 10.17
N ILE A 68 6.39 7.67 10.29
CA ILE A 68 7.79 7.27 10.13
C ILE A 68 8.03 6.42 8.88
N GLY A 69 6.98 5.90 8.24
CA GLY A 69 7.18 5.08 7.05
C GLY A 69 5.96 4.27 6.64
N ILE A 70 6.16 3.47 5.60
CA ILE A 70 5.11 2.64 5.00
C ILE A 70 5.54 1.18 5.01
N VAL A 71 4.58 0.29 5.26
CA VAL A 71 4.74 -1.15 5.08
C VAL A 71 3.91 -1.59 3.89
N PHE A 72 4.44 -2.47 3.07
CA PHE A 72 3.72 -3.10 1.97
C PHE A 72 3.95 -4.62 1.98
N GLU A 73 2.96 -5.35 1.48
CA GLU A 73 3.09 -6.79 1.25
C GLU A 73 4.14 -7.04 0.15
N ASP A 74 5.01 -8.02 0.37
CA ASP A 74 5.97 -8.46 -0.61
C ASP A 74 5.26 -9.26 -1.71
N GLU A 75 5.56 -8.96 -2.98
CA GLU A 75 4.93 -9.61 -4.13
C GLU A 75 5.52 -11.00 -4.43
N ASP A 76 6.76 -11.25 -4.02
CA ASP A 76 7.51 -12.46 -4.33
C ASP A 76 7.37 -13.54 -3.24
N GLU A 77 7.09 -13.14 -1.99
CA GLU A 77 6.92 -14.04 -0.85
C GLU A 77 5.63 -13.77 -0.06
N GLU A 78 4.64 -14.67 -0.16
CA GLU A 78 3.41 -14.56 0.62
C GLU A 78 3.68 -14.55 2.14
N GLY A 79 3.16 -13.51 2.81
CA GLY A 79 3.34 -13.31 4.25
C GLY A 79 4.66 -12.63 4.63
N SER A 80 5.48 -12.23 3.65
CA SER A 80 6.58 -11.29 3.81
C SER A 80 6.10 -9.86 3.62
N PHE A 81 6.72 -8.92 4.33
CA PHE A 81 6.38 -7.50 4.30
C PHE A 81 7.65 -6.67 4.27
N MET A 82 7.63 -5.60 3.48
CA MET A 82 8.72 -4.63 3.38
C MET A 82 8.33 -3.36 4.12
N PHE A 83 9.25 -2.84 4.94
CA PHE A 83 9.10 -1.56 5.63
C PHE A 83 10.06 -0.55 5.02
N GLU A 84 9.52 0.53 4.47
CA GLU A 84 10.28 1.65 3.96
C GLU A 84 10.13 2.86 4.89
N MET A 85 11.28 3.32 5.40
CA MET A 85 11.42 4.54 6.19
C MET A 85 12.40 5.46 5.48
N ALA A 86 11.92 6.62 5.07
CA ALA A 86 12.79 7.68 4.58
C ALA A 86 13.34 8.46 5.78
N ILE A 87 14.64 8.73 5.76
CA ILE A 87 15.28 9.66 6.70
C ILE A 87 15.64 10.91 5.91
N LEU A 88 15.05 12.04 6.26
CA LEU A 88 15.30 13.31 5.59
C LEU A 88 16.35 14.11 6.37
N ALA A 89 16.96 15.09 5.70
CA ALA A 89 17.98 15.93 6.33
C ALA A 89 17.44 16.72 7.54
N GLU A 90 16.14 17.01 7.56
CA GLU A 90 15.46 17.69 8.67
C GLU A 90 15.26 16.80 9.91
N ASP A 91 15.31 15.48 9.75
CA ASP A 91 15.21 14.51 10.85
C ASP A 91 16.56 14.28 11.56
N LEU A 92 17.66 14.76 10.97
CA LEU A 92 19.00 14.54 11.49
C LEU A 92 19.37 15.60 12.55
N PRO A 93 20.06 15.19 13.63
CA PRO A 93 20.61 16.16 14.58
C PRO A 93 21.63 17.08 13.91
N ALA A 94 21.70 18.32 14.39
CA ALA A 94 22.65 19.34 13.93
C ALA A 94 24.09 19.06 14.34
#